data_AF-A0A0F9RBP9-F1
#
_entry.id   AF-A0A0F9RBP9-F1
#
_cell.length_a   1.000
_cell.length_b   1.000
_cell.length_c   1.000
_cell.angle_alpha   90.00
_cell.angle_beta   90.00
_cell.angle_gamma   90.00
#
_symmetry.space_group_name_H-M   'P 1'
#
loop_
_entity.id
_entity.type
_entity.pdbx_description
1 polymer ?
#
loop_
_entity_poly.entity_id
_entity_poly.type
_entity_poly.pdbx_seq_one_letter_code
_entity_poly.pdbx_strand_id
1 'polypeptide(L)'
;MTNVKDINTGKDMEDTNTKQQSHGVDESLFHIKSVDAKGHSTRMQFRCPNQFPAQVDEIIQAKKFPYRSSGELVRHALINHFKWMQDVEPGSFYTNLAQAEVIRRIMYDDDLASKFQENLDGLAARVAYFIGRGARGQAVRVVLDVQKALEEMPAGYWKDEYAKELRDKYGELMDKTPKALFTNMEEDDDG
;
A
#
# COMPACT_ATOMS: atom_id res chain seq x y z
N MET A 1 -3.65 34.58 -68.71
CA MET A 1 -4.68 33.58 -68.38
C MET A 1 -3.99 32.32 -67.89
N THR A 2 -3.75 32.20 -66.58
CA THR A 2 -3.39 30.92 -65.98
C THR A 2 -3.95 30.90 -64.56
N ASN A 3 -5.06 30.18 -64.41
CA ASN A 3 -5.77 29.96 -63.15
C ASN A 3 -4.95 29.02 -62.27
N VAL A 4 -4.57 29.46 -61.07
CA VAL A 4 -4.12 28.58 -59.99
C VAL A 4 -5.31 28.40 -59.05
N LYS A 5 -5.98 27.26 -59.23
CA LYS A 5 -7.08 26.78 -58.39
C LYS A 5 -6.51 26.11 -57.13
N ASP A 6 -7.00 26.56 -55.99
CA ASP A 6 -7.60 25.75 -54.92
C ASP A 6 -6.97 24.38 -54.61
N ILE A 7 -6.12 24.36 -53.58
CA ILE A 7 -5.69 23.16 -52.83
C ILE A 7 -5.49 23.65 -51.39
N ASN A 8 -6.01 23.08 -50.31
CA ASN A 8 -6.95 21.99 -50.07
C ASN A 8 -7.21 22.04 -48.54
N THR A 9 -8.47 21.86 -48.17
CA THR A 9 -8.99 21.35 -46.88
C THR A 9 -8.23 21.68 -45.58
N GLY A 10 -8.81 22.61 -44.83
CA GLY A 10 -8.69 22.62 -43.37
C GLY A 10 -9.10 21.26 -42.83
N LYS A 11 -8.11 20.53 -42.34
CA LYS A 11 -8.29 19.27 -41.62
C LYS A 11 -8.68 19.65 -40.21
N ASP A 12 -9.94 19.43 -39.88
CA ASP A 12 -10.48 19.54 -38.53
C ASP A 12 -9.53 18.81 -37.57
N MET A 13 -8.79 19.59 -36.78
CA MET A 13 -8.13 19.11 -35.58
C MET A 13 -9.26 18.76 -34.63
N GLU A 14 -9.71 17.51 -34.68
CA GLU A 14 -10.41 16.89 -33.57
C GLU A 14 -9.47 16.99 -32.37
N ASP A 15 -9.75 17.95 -31.50
CA ASP A 15 -9.25 18.02 -30.14
C ASP A 15 -9.72 16.75 -29.42
N THR A 16 -8.97 15.65 -29.63
CA THR A 16 -9.04 14.47 -28.78
C THR A 16 -8.51 14.89 -27.42
N ASN A 17 -9.40 15.49 -26.65
CA ASN A 17 -9.29 15.77 -25.22
C ASN A 17 -9.18 14.42 -24.52
N THR A 18 -8.01 13.81 -24.67
CA THR A 18 -7.56 12.62 -23.98
C THR A 18 -7.49 13.04 -22.53
N LYS A 19 -8.61 12.83 -21.81
CA LYS A 19 -8.64 12.87 -20.36
C LYS A 19 -7.55 11.92 -19.88
N GLN A 20 -6.38 12.47 -19.59
CA GLN A 20 -5.30 11.75 -18.94
C GLN A 20 -5.90 11.25 -17.62
N GLN A 21 -6.26 9.97 -17.59
CA GLN A 21 -6.57 9.29 -16.36
C GLN A 21 -5.28 9.36 -15.54
N SER A 22 -5.24 10.29 -14.60
CA SER A 22 -4.22 10.31 -13.58
C SER A 22 -4.37 9.00 -12.82
N HIS A 23 -3.54 8.01 -13.14
CA HIS A 23 -3.31 6.90 -12.24
C HIS A 23 -3.10 7.52 -10.86
N GLY A 24 -3.91 7.09 -9.87
CA GLY A 24 -3.92 7.63 -8.52
C GLY A 24 -2.61 7.32 -7.81
N VAL A 25 -1.56 8.00 -8.23
CA VAL A 25 -0.25 7.95 -7.61
C VAL A 25 -0.41 8.61 -6.25
N ASP A 26 -0.10 7.85 -5.20
CA ASP A 26 -0.16 8.35 -3.84
C ASP A 26 0.79 9.56 -3.69
N GLU A 27 0.20 10.75 -3.55
CA GLU A 27 0.94 12.00 -3.40
C GLU A 27 1.85 11.99 -2.16
N SER A 28 1.52 11.17 -1.16
CA SER A 28 2.31 11.08 0.08
C SER A 28 3.74 10.58 -0.16
N LEU A 29 3.96 9.80 -1.22
CA LEU A 29 5.27 9.26 -1.60
C LEU A 29 6.24 10.34 -2.08
N PHE A 30 5.73 11.48 -2.57
CA PHE A 30 6.52 12.55 -3.17
C PHE A 30 6.89 13.62 -2.14
N HIS A 31 6.16 13.71 -1.03
CA HIS A 31 6.37 14.75 -0.04
C HIS A 31 7.38 14.34 1.04
N ILE A 32 8.64 14.75 0.85
CA ILE A 32 9.73 14.45 1.78
C ILE A 32 10.09 15.69 2.59
N LYS A 33 9.90 15.58 3.91
CA LYS A 33 10.23 16.63 4.88
C LYS A 33 11.70 17.04 4.79
N SER A 34 11.97 18.33 4.93
CA SER A 34 13.32 18.89 4.97
C SER A 34 14.02 18.75 6.31
N VAL A 35 13.25 18.42 7.35
CA VAL A 35 13.70 18.33 8.73
C VAL A 35 13.58 16.89 9.22
N ASP A 36 14.49 16.49 10.11
CA ASP A 36 14.39 15.23 10.84
C ASP A 36 13.26 15.29 11.89
N ALA A 37 13.05 14.17 12.61
CA ALA A 37 12.05 14.10 13.68
C ALA A 37 12.33 15.06 14.86
N LYS A 38 13.55 15.58 14.98
CA LYS A 38 13.99 16.54 16.00
C LYS A 38 13.95 17.99 15.49
N GLY A 39 13.53 18.22 14.24
CA GLY A 39 13.48 19.54 13.62
C GLY A 39 14.82 20.02 13.05
N HIS A 40 15.86 19.19 13.02
CA HIS A 40 17.15 19.56 12.43
C HIS A 40 17.12 19.44 10.91
N SER A 41 17.82 20.36 10.25
CA SER A 41 18.03 20.36 8.79
C SER A 41 19.49 20.66 8.50
N THR A 42 20.07 19.89 7.59
CA THR A 42 21.46 20.07 7.14
C THR A 42 21.47 20.56 5.70
N ARG A 43 22.25 21.60 5.41
CA ARG A 43 22.46 22.07 4.03
C ARG A 43 23.62 21.31 3.40
N MET A 44 23.36 20.70 2.26
CA MET A 44 24.39 20.09 1.41
C MET A 44 24.59 20.94 0.16
N GLN A 45 25.85 21.14 -0.24
CA GLN A 45 26.20 21.79 -1.50
C GLN A 45 26.91 20.77 -2.38
N PHE A 46 26.55 20.72 -3.66
CA PHE A 46 27.22 19.87 -4.63
C PHE A 46 27.37 20.63 -5.95
N ARG A 47 28.36 20.23 -6.75
CA ARG A 47 28.56 20.76 -8.11
C ARG A 47 27.85 19.83 -9.09
N CYS A 48 27.13 20.41 -10.05
CA CYS A 48 26.47 19.67 -11.11
C CYS A 48 26.67 20.35 -12.47
N PRO A 49 26.47 19.63 -13.59
CA PRO A 49 26.44 20.24 -14.91
C PRO A 49 25.37 21.35 -14.99
N ASN A 50 25.67 22.43 -15.71
CA ASN A 50 24.80 23.62 -15.80
C ASN A 50 23.40 23.34 -16.35
N GLN A 51 23.20 22.22 -17.05
CA GLN A 51 21.91 21.84 -17.63
C GLN A 51 20.93 21.29 -16.58
N PHE A 52 21.44 20.74 -15.47
CA PHE A 52 20.61 20.02 -14.50
C PHE A 52 19.63 20.93 -13.75
N PRO A 53 20.02 22.13 -13.26
CA PRO A 53 19.08 23.03 -12.62
C PRO A 53 17.90 23.40 -13.53
N ALA A 54 18.17 23.69 -14.80
CA ALA A 54 17.13 24.02 -15.78
C ALA A 54 16.15 22.86 -16.00
N GLN A 55 16.66 21.62 -16.11
CA GLN A 55 15.81 20.43 -16.24
C GLN A 55 14.97 20.17 -14.99
N VAL A 56 15.52 20.38 -13.80
CA VAL A 56 14.76 20.26 -12.54
C VAL A 56 13.62 21.26 -12.49
N ASP A 57 13.87 22.51 -12.88
CA ASP A 57 12.85 23.55 -12.91
C ASP A 57 11.76 23.23 -13.95
N GLU A 58 12.13 22.71 -15.13
CA GLU A 58 11.19 22.26 -16.16
C GLU A 58 10.27 21.14 -15.66
N ILE A 59 10.83 20.13 -14.95
CA ILE A 59 10.06 19.03 -14.37
C ILE A 59 9.01 19.54 -13.37
N ILE A 60 9.39 20.50 -12.53
CA ILE A 60 8.49 21.09 -11.53
C ILE A 60 7.41 21.93 -12.21
N GLN A 61 7.78 22.75 -13.19
CA GLN A 61 6.85 23.59 -13.94
C GLN A 61 5.83 22.77 -14.74
N ALA A 62 6.24 21.60 -15.24
CA ALA A 62 5.34 20.69 -15.94
C ALA A 62 4.21 20.13 -15.05
N LYS A 63 4.36 20.19 -13.71
CA LYS A 63 3.37 19.72 -12.71
C LYS A 63 2.83 18.30 -12.95
N LYS A 64 3.60 17.47 -13.67
CA LYS A 64 3.27 16.05 -13.87
C LYS A 64 3.47 15.22 -12.60
N PHE A 65 4.28 15.73 -11.69
CA PHE A 65 4.55 15.15 -10.38
C PHE A 65 4.30 16.22 -9.30
N PRO A 66 3.86 15.83 -8.09
CA PRO A 66 3.45 16.77 -7.04
C PRO A 66 4.64 17.39 -6.27
N TYR A 67 5.73 17.72 -6.95
CA TYR A 67 6.87 18.43 -6.32
C TYR A 67 6.59 19.92 -6.22
N ARG A 68 6.86 20.51 -5.05
CA ARG A 68 6.71 21.95 -4.79
C ARG A 68 8.02 22.73 -4.96
N SER A 69 9.15 22.04 -4.84
CA SER A 69 10.48 22.65 -4.94
C SER A 69 11.53 21.68 -5.48
N SER A 70 12.63 22.23 -6.01
CA SER A 70 13.80 21.47 -6.43
C SER A 70 14.39 20.65 -5.29
N GLY A 71 14.34 21.18 -4.07
CA GLY A 71 14.77 20.46 -2.86
C GLY A 71 13.95 19.20 -2.58
N GLU A 72 12.64 19.21 -2.82
CA GLU A 72 11.80 18.01 -2.65
C GLU A 72 12.12 16.94 -3.69
N LEU A 73 12.25 17.34 -4.96
CA LEU A 73 12.64 16.42 -6.04
C LEU A 73 14.00 15.76 -5.74
N VAL A 74 15.00 16.56 -5.36
CA VAL A 74 16.34 16.06 -5.06
C VAL A 74 16.34 15.15 -3.83
N ARG A 75 15.61 15.49 -2.76
CA ARG A 75 15.46 14.61 -1.59
C ARG A 75 14.83 13.27 -1.95
N HIS A 76 13.78 13.29 -2.78
CA HIS A 76 13.10 12.08 -3.24
C HIS A 76 14.00 11.20 -4.10
N ALA A 77 14.70 11.80 -5.07
CA ALA A 77 15.68 11.10 -5.89
C ALA A 77 16.79 10.46 -5.04
N LEU A 78 17.35 11.19 -4.06
CA LEU A 78 18.39 10.67 -3.18
C LEU A 78 17.92 9.49 -2.35
N ILE A 79 16.73 9.56 -1.75
CA ILE A 79 16.18 8.46 -0.94
C ILE A 79 15.96 7.22 -1.79
N ASN A 80 15.35 7.36 -2.97
CA ASN A 80 15.13 6.21 -3.86
C ASN A 80 16.45 5.64 -4.37
N HIS A 81 17.45 6.48 -4.62
CA HIS A 81 18.78 6.02 -5.02
C HIS A 81 19.48 5.26 -3.90
N PHE A 82 19.36 5.72 -2.64
CA PHE A 82 19.89 4.97 -1.49
C PHE A 82 19.22 3.60 -1.33
N LYS A 83 17.90 3.53 -1.48
CA LYS A 83 17.17 2.25 -1.46
C LYS A 83 17.67 1.32 -2.56
N TRP A 84 17.77 1.82 -3.79
CA TRP A 84 18.29 1.06 -4.92
C TRP A 84 19.73 0.56 -4.67
N MET A 85 20.62 1.38 -4.12
CA MET A 85 21.98 0.94 -3.78
C MET A 85 21.99 -0.16 -2.72
N GLN A 86 21.08 -0.10 -1.73
CA GLN A 86 20.92 -1.12 -0.71
C GLN A 86 20.42 -2.46 -1.30
N ASP A 87 19.54 -2.40 -2.29
CA ASP A 87 19.05 -3.59 -3.01
C ASP A 87 20.15 -4.23 -3.86
N VAL A 88 21.00 -3.41 -4.49
CA VAL A 88 22.10 -3.89 -5.34
C VAL A 88 23.24 -4.51 -4.53
N GLU A 89 23.60 -3.91 -3.40
CA GLU A 89 24.69 -4.41 -2.54
C GLU A 89 24.27 -4.45 -1.06
N PRO A 90 23.53 -5.50 -0.65
CA PRO A 90 23.09 -5.65 0.74
C PRO A 90 24.30 -5.70 1.69
N GLY A 91 24.32 -4.81 2.69
CA GLY A 91 25.34 -4.79 3.76
C GLY A 91 26.51 -3.83 3.56
N SER A 92 26.64 -3.20 2.38
CA SER A 92 27.70 -2.20 2.12
C SER A 92 27.47 -0.89 2.87
N PHE A 93 26.19 -0.52 3.06
CA PHE A 93 25.79 0.74 3.69
C PHE A 93 25.09 0.51 5.03
N TYR A 94 25.85 0.46 6.13
CA TYR A 94 25.30 0.59 7.49
C TYR A 94 24.92 2.05 7.76
N THR A 95 23.94 2.58 7.04
CA THR A 95 23.40 3.91 7.32
C THR A 95 22.36 3.81 8.44
N ASN A 96 22.26 4.86 9.25
CA ASN A 96 21.18 5.01 10.23
C ASN A 96 19.78 4.85 9.59
N LEU A 97 19.67 5.08 8.27
CA LEU A 97 18.45 4.89 7.51
C LEU A 97 18.04 3.41 7.43
N ALA A 98 18.97 2.52 7.07
CA ALA A 98 18.71 1.08 7.02
C ALA A 98 18.30 0.52 8.39
N GLN A 99 18.97 0.97 9.46
CA GLN A 99 18.58 0.61 10.84
C GLN A 99 17.17 1.12 11.18
N ALA A 100 16.85 2.37 10.84
CA ALA A 100 15.53 2.94 11.09
C ALA A 100 14.43 2.26 10.26
N GLU A 101 14.73 1.72 9.09
CA GLU A 101 13.80 0.92 8.30
C GLU A 101 13.58 -0.46 8.90
N VAL A 102 14.64 -1.13 9.35
CA VAL A 102 14.53 -2.41 10.07
C VAL A 102 13.70 -2.23 11.35
N ILE A 103 13.97 -1.19 12.14
CA ILE A 103 13.19 -0.87 13.34
C ILE A 103 11.73 -0.58 12.98
N ARG A 104 11.46 0.22 11.95
CA ARG A 104 10.09 0.51 11.51
C ARG A 104 9.35 -0.75 11.07
N ARG A 105 10.04 -1.67 10.39
CA ARG A 105 9.46 -2.96 10.01
C ARG A 105 9.12 -3.80 11.22
N ILE A 106 10.02 -3.93 12.19
CA ILE A 106 9.75 -4.65 13.46
C ILE A 106 8.56 -4.03 14.19
N MET A 107 8.52 -2.70 14.32
CA MET A 107 7.41 -2.01 14.97
C MET A 107 6.08 -2.20 14.23
N TYR A 108 6.10 -2.26 12.90
CA TYR A 108 4.92 -2.55 12.10
C TYR A 108 4.44 -3.98 12.31
N ASP A 109 5.35 -4.94 12.33
CA ASP A 109 5.04 -6.34 12.59
C ASP A 109 4.46 -6.52 14.01
N ASP A 110 5.01 -5.81 15.01
CA ASP A 110 4.51 -5.81 16.40
C ASP A 110 3.11 -5.17 16.52
N ASP A 111 2.87 -4.03 15.86
CA ASP A 111 1.56 -3.35 15.84
C ASP A 111 0.49 -4.24 15.19
N LEU A 112 0.85 -4.91 14.10
CA LEU A 112 -0.02 -5.86 13.42
C LEU A 112 -0.38 -7.04 14.34
N ALA A 113 0.60 -7.60 15.04
CA ALA A 113 0.40 -8.67 16.02
C ALA A 113 -0.51 -8.24 17.18
N SER A 114 -0.31 -7.04 17.73
CA SER A 114 -1.16 -6.50 18.80
C SER A 114 -2.62 -6.36 18.36
N LYS A 115 -2.86 -5.75 17.20
CA LYS A 115 -4.22 -5.59 16.64
C LYS A 115 -4.89 -6.93 16.36
N PHE A 116 -4.11 -7.91 15.91
CA PHE A 116 -4.63 -9.25 15.69
C PHE A 116 -5.08 -9.91 17.00
N GLN A 117 -4.28 -9.81 18.07
CA GLN A 117 -4.66 -10.36 19.36
C GLN A 117 -5.98 -9.73 19.87
N GLU A 118 -6.11 -8.42 19.74
CA GLU A 118 -7.36 -7.71 20.07
C GLU A 118 -8.56 -8.22 19.26
N ASN A 119 -8.37 -8.47 17.97
CA ASN A 119 -9.41 -9.03 17.10
C ASN A 119 -9.77 -10.47 17.48
N LEU A 120 -8.79 -11.31 17.84
CA LEU A 120 -9.05 -12.66 18.32
C LEU A 120 -9.79 -12.67 19.66
N ASP A 121 -9.44 -11.78 20.57
CA ASP A 121 -10.14 -11.65 21.85
C ASP A 121 -11.59 -11.20 21.63
N GLY A 122 -11.81 -10.27 20.69
CA GLY A 122 -13.14 -9.86 20.23
C GLY A 122 -13.93 -11.01 19.59
N LEU A 123 -13.28 -11.82 18.76
CA LEU A 123 -13.86 -13.03 18.18
C LEU A 123 -14.26 -14.03 19.27
N ALA A 124 -13.38 -14.28 20.24
CA ALA A 124 -13.65 -15.18 21.35
C ALA A 124 -14.87 -14.75 22.16
N ALA A 125 -15.00 -13.46 22.45
CA ALA A 125 -16.17 -12.91 23.13
C ALA A 125 -17.47 -13.12 22.31
N ARG A 126 -17.43 -12.89 20.99
CA ARG A 126 -18.60 -13.12 20.09
C ARG A 126 -18.98 -14.59 20.00
N VAL A 127 -18.00 -15.48 19.85
CA VAL A 127 -18.23 -16.94 19.80
C VAL A 127 -18.83 -17.42 21.12
N ALA A 128 -18.26 -17.02 22.26
CA ALA A 128 -18.78 -17.36 23.58
C ALA A 128 -20.23 -16.85 23.77
N TYR A 129 -20.52 -15.64 23.31
CA TYR A 129 -21.86 -15.06 23.33
C TYR A 129 -22.89 -15.92 22.56
N PHE A 130 -22.58 -16.34 21.34
CA PHE A 130 -23.48 -17.19 20.54
C PHE A 130 -23.64 -18.58 21.12
N ILE A 131 -22.56 -19.18 21.63
CA ILE A 131 -22.61 -20.50 22.29
C ILE A 131 -23.49 -20.42 23.54
N GLY A 132 -23.33 -19.39 24.37
CA GLY A 132 -24.14 -19.20 25.59
C GLY A 132 -25.64 -19.04 25.32
N ARG A 133 -26.01 -18.60 24.12
CA ARG A 133 -27.41 -18.49 23.66
C ARG A 133 -27.92 -19.75 22.93
N GLY A 134 -27.11 -20.79 22.81
CA GLY A 134 -27.45 -21.99 22.03
C GLY A 134 -27.42 -21.78 20.51
N ALA A 135 -26.97 -20.63 20.02
CA ALA A 135 -26.88 -20.29 18.60
C ALA A 135 -25.57 -20.79 17.97
N ARG A 136 -25.26 -22.09 18.10
CA ARG A 136 -23.98 -22.67 17.69
C ARG A 136 -23.65 -22.44 16.21
N GLY A 137 -24.66 -22.50 15.32
CA GLY A 137 -24.47 -22.25 13.89
C GLY A 137 -23.91 -20.85 13.60
N GLN A 138 -24.40 -19.81 14.29
CA GLN A 138 -23.89 -18.46 14.14
C GLN A 138 -22.45 -18.32 14.65
N ALA A 139 -22.12 -18.98 15.77
CA ALA A 139 -20.75 -19.02 16.28
C ALA A 139 -19.77 -19.61 15.24
N VAL A 140 -20.16 -20.69 14.56
CA VAL A 140 -19.34 -21.29 13.49
C VAL A 140 -19.17 -20.33 12.32
N ARG A 141 -20.25 -19.66 11.88
CA ARG A 141 -20.19 -18.71 10.74
C ARG A 141 -19.18 -17.60 11.00
N VAL A 142 -19.22 -16.96 12.17
CA VAL A 142 -18.26 -15.89 12.50
C VAL A 142 -16.81 -16.40 12.46
N VAL A 143 -16.55 -17.63 12.90
CA VAL A 143 -15.19 -18.22 12.83
C VAL A 143 -14.78 -18.45 11.37
N LEU A 144 -15.68 -18.93 10.52
CA LEU A 144 -15.41 -19.16 9.10
C LEU A 144 -15.19 -17.85 8.33
N ASP A 145 -15.93 -16.79 8.64
CA ASP A 145 -15.73 -15.47 8.04
C ASP A 145 -14.33 -14.93 8.33
N VAL A 146 -13.86 -15.11 9.58
CA VAL A 146 -12.49 -14.75 9.96
C VAL A 146 -11.47 -15.66 9.26
N GLN A 147 -11.73 -16.96 9.14
CA GLN A 147 -10.86 -17.86 8.40
C GLN A 147 -10.71 -17.42 6.93
N LYS A 148 -11.82 -17.05 6.27
CA LYS A 148 -11.80 -16.54 4.90
C LYS A 148 -10.98 -15.25 4.79
N ALA A 149 -11.15 -14.32 5.73
CA ALA A 149 -10.35 -13.10 5.78
C ALA A 149 -8.84 -13.40 5.98
N LEU A 150 -8.49 -14.41 6.79
CA LEU A 150 -7.10 -14.87 6.93
C LEU A 150 -6.56 -15.48 5.63
N GLU A 151 -7.38 -16.20 4.88
CA GLU A 151 -6.99 -16.80 3.59
C GLU A 151 -6.67 -15.73 2.53
N GLU A 152 -7.35 -14.58 2.57
CA GLU A 152 -7.10 -13.42 1.70
C GLU A 152 -5.82 -12.64 2.10
N MET A 153 -5.28 -12.84 3.31
CA MET A 153 -4.04 -12.19 3.71
C MET A 153 -2.84 -12.66 2.86
N PRO A 154 -1.86 -11.77 2.59
CA PRO A 154 -0.60 -12.16 1.96
C PRO A 154 0.08 -13.29 2.72
N ALA A 155 0.73 -14.21 1.99
CA ALA A 155 1.49 -15.28 2.61
C ALA A 155 2.63 -14.71 3.47
N GLY A 156 2.78 -15.22 4.69
CA GLY A 156 3.79 -14.77 5.64
C GLY A 156 3.65 -15.43 7.00
N TYR A 157 4.67 -15.27 7.83
CA TYR A 157 4.75 -15.87 9.17
C TYR A 157 3.48 -15.65 10.00
N TRP A 158 2.94 -14.43 9.98
CA TRP A 158 1.75 -14.08 10.75
C TRP A 158 0.48 -14.78 10.27
N LYS A 159 0.28 -14.93 8.96
CA LYS A 159 -0.87 -15.67 8.42
C LYS A 159 -0.87 -17.11 8.95
N ASP A 160 0.30 -17.74 8.97
CA ASP A 160 0.44 -19.14 9.41
C ASP A 160 0.21 -19.27 10.92
N GLU A 161 0.78 -18.38 11.74
CA GLU A 161 0.52 -18.37 13.19
C GLU A 161 -0.95 -18.09 13.50
N TYR A 162 -1.59 -17.16 12.78
CA TYR A 162 -3.00 -16.81 12.99
C TYR A 162 -3.93 -17.95 12.62
N ALA A 163 -3.68 -18.60 11.47
CA ALA A 163 -4.43 -19.76 11.04
C ALA A 163 -4.28 -20.92 12.04
N LYS A 164 -3.07 -21.13 12.55
CA LYS A 164 -2.80 -22.14 13.59
C LYS A 164 -3.55 -21.82 14.89
N GLU A 165 -3.47 -20.60 15.40
CA GLU A 165 -4.15 -20.22 16.65
C GLU A 165 -5.68 -20.32 16.53
N LEU A 166 -6.24 -19.89 15.38
CA LEU A 166 -7.68 -20.03 15.10
C LEU A 166 -8.08 -21.51 15.07
N ARG A 167 -7.26 -22.36 14.45
CA ARG A 167 -7.48 -23.81 14.39
C ARG A 167 -7.34 -24.48 15.76
N ASP A 168 -6.38 -24.07 16.57
CA ASP A 168 -6.17 -24.61 17.92
C ASP A 168 -7.35 -24.26 18.84
N LYS A 169 -7.86 -23.03 18.76
CA LYS A 169 -8.98 -22.55 19.60
C LYS A 169 -10.35 -23.06 19.12
N TYR A 170 -10.60 -23.07 17.81
CA TYR A 170 -11.94 -23.31 17.26
C TYR A 170 -12.02 -24.50 16.30
N GLY A 171 -10.95 -25.29 16.15
CA GLY A 171 -10.91 -26.48 15.30
C GLY A 171 -12.04 -27.46 15.58
N GLU A 172 -12.28 -27.76 16.87
CA GLU A 172 -13.40 -28.63 17.27
C GLU A 172 -14.78 -28.06 16.90
N LEU A 173 -14.93 -26.74 16.94
CA LEU A 173 -16.19 -26.10 16.60
C LEU A 173 -16.46 -26.24 15.10
N MET A 174 -15.43 -26.07 14.28
CA MET A 174 -15.48 -26.21 12.82
C MET A 174 -15.71 -27.66 12.38
N ASP A 175 -14.96 -28.62 12.95
CA ASP A 175 -14.99 -30.03 12.53
C ASP A 175 -16.34 -30.72 12.80
N LYS A 176 -17.06 -30.27 13.84
CA LYS A 176 -18.39 -30.80 14.20
C LYS A 176 -19.52 -30.23 13.34
N THR A 177 -19.23 -29.30 12.43
CA THR A 177 -20.27 -28.62 11.63
C THR A 177 -20.57 -29.42 10.36
N PRO A 178 -21.83 -29.82 10.12
CA PRO A 178 -22.19 -30.51 8.89
C PRO A 178 -21.92 -29.64 7.66
N LYS A 179 -21.30 -30.21 6.62
CA LYS A 179 -20.98 -29.55 5.35
C LYS A 179 -22.17 -28.85 4.67
N ALA A 180 -23.41 -29.18 5.03
CA ALA A 180 -24.61 -28.58 4.47
C ALA A 180 -24.81 -27.10 4.84
N LEU A 181 -24.12 -26.57 5.88
CA LEU A 181 -24.25 -25.16 6.27
C LEU A 181 -23.48 -24.19 5.38
N PHE A 182 -22.58 -24.70 4.53
CA PHE A 182 -21.71 -23.88 3.67
C PHE A 182 -22.39 -23.48 2.35
N THR A 183 -23.38 -24.23 1.88
CA THR A 183 -23.97 -24.03 0.54
C THR A 183 -24.92 -22.84 0.45
N ASN A 184 -25.46 -22.36 1.57
CA ASN A 184 -26.44 -21.26 1.58
C ASN A 184 -25.78 -19.87 1.79
N MET A 185 -24.45 -19.76 1.72
CA MET A 185 -23.74 -18.49 1.96
C MET A 185 -23.48 -17.68 0.70
N GLU A 186 -23.47 -18.31 -0.48
CA GLU A 186 -23.10 -17.62 -1.73
C GLU A 186 -24.28 -16.91 -2.40
N GLU A 187 -25.53 -17.18 -1.98
CA GLU A 187 -26.73 -16.66 -2.68
C GLU A 187 -27.30 -15.36 -2.11
N ASP A 188 -26.85 -14.91 -0.92
CA ASP A 188 -27.47 -13.77 -0.21
C ASP A 188 -26.70 -12.42 -0.36
N ASP A 189 -25.57 -12.37 -1.08
CA ASP A 189 -24.71 -11.15 -1.18
C ASP A 189 -24.84 -10.38 -2.52
N ASP A 190 -25.78 -10.77 -3.38
CA ASP A 190 -26.08 -10.08 -4.68
C ASP A 190 -27.23 -9.04 -4.57
N GLY A 191 -27.47 -8.49 -3.37
CA GLY A 191 -28.57 -7.55 -3.05
C GLY A 191 -28.18 -6.08 -3.01
#